data_AF-A0A061D8V8-F1
#
_entry.id   AF-A0A061D8V8-F1
#
_cell.length_a   1.000
_cell.length_b   1.000
_cell.length_c   1.000
_cell.angle_alpha   90.00
_cell.angle_beta   90.00
_cell.angle_gamma   90.00
#
_symmetry.space_group_name_H-M   'P 1'
#
loop_
_entity.id
_entity.type
_entity.pdbx_description
1 polymer ?
#
loop_
_entity_poly.entity_id
_entity_poly.type
_entity_poly.pdbx_seq_one_letter_code
_entity_poly.pdbx_strand_id
1 'polypeptide(L)'
;MLQWLAGLKNQKHHGTLRQCVVKAFGVPHSDPSQLAIFINHAKITPTDLFDILQLTAMFAGSVLFAIAPNWKANVSSSTVKPKSSDQSEEPDCCALLCQLRDYAYACHYQLQFLKSQCNRDKLSGGWQDCHYGSDITSPNSPLQAFLTDGWDSTFKTHPFDPCNFCLKSRIRMGFRDGDLPSSQQTGATLSTILTPSCGGDDPLLTLCSYLNCLTRRTPRTTGELVSFFHNFGVELHDYGQKMLSSLGLSLTKSHPNCPDWDRLGDSDLGAVRDIRGSETLTTNHNHNYDHPRTLSTLVGCGDDSSNCPPNCSPITYRAYALYSQSFAHTYLSWAVYLPDRLWESLQTLHYELNKHDSSKCTSLYLCSTALPLLYTHGFTPPEGTSQLPLKCSDVIVKLQEIVNGGPIATLLTAMDNFLYGIREPFIFTLVALWSTALLVLANTMLYRLDVLHIRSHLIRTKASHHIDVKALLTKGRKMLSLYKDVDYFDEDPINQLVIR
;
A
#
# COMPACT_ATOMS: atom_id res chain seq x y z
N MET A 1 14.96 20.77 -2.03
CA MET A 1 13.75 20.15 -1.42
C MET A 1 12.93 21.09 -0.52
N LEU A 2 13.45 21.59 0.62
CA LEU A 2 12.77 22.62 1.45
C LEU A 2 12.47 23.92 0.69
N GLN A 3 13.32 24.34 -0.26
CA GLN A 3 13.03 25.48 -1.13
C GLN A 3 11.85 25.25 -2.09
N TRP A 4 11.61 23.99 -2.47
CA TRP A 4 10.51 23.59 -3.35
C TRP A 4 9.21 23.45 -2.54
N LEU A 5 9.32 22.87 -1.35
CA LEU A 5 8.24 22.70 -0.38
C LEU A 5 7.91 23.97 0.43
N ALA A 6 8.58 25.10 0.24
CA ALA A 6 8.23 26.33 0.94
C ALA A 6 8.10 27.54 0.00
N GLY A 7 8.10 27.32 -1.32
CA GLY A 7 8.05 28.42 -2.29
C GLY A 7 9.22 29.41 -2.21
N LEU A 8 10.33 29.04 -1.51
CA LEU A 8 11.50 29.89 -1.26
C LEU A 8 12.32 30.23 -2.51
N LYS A 9 11.84 29.87 -3.71
CA LYS A 9 12.36 30.43 -4.97
C LYS A 9 12.15 31.94 -5.06
N ASN A 10 11.20 32.50 -4.31
CA ASN A 10 10.86 33.91 -4.39
C ASN A 10 11.62 34.72 -3.33
N GLN A 11 12.54 35.58 -3.78
CA GLN A 11 13.47 36.35 -2.94
C GLN A 11 12.75 37.22 -1.87
N LYS A 12 11.47 37.57 -2.10
CA LYS A 12 10.61 38.26 -1.14
C LYS A 12 10.30 37.45 0.13
N HIS A 13 10.19 36.12 0.03
CA HIS A 13 9.83 35.27 1.18
C HIS A 13 10.98 35.11 2.19
N HIS A 14 12.24 35.28 1.75
CA HIS A 14 13.41 35.23 2.62
C HIS A 14 13.45 36.38 3.63
N GLY A 15 12.97 37.57 3.24
CA GLY A 15 12.89 38.73 4.12
C GLY A 15 11.89 38.54 5.25
N THR A 16 10.71 38.01 4.93
CA THR A 16 9.65 37.73 5.90
C THR A 16 10.06 36.62 6.87
N LEU A 17 10.69 35.54 6.37
CA LEU A 17 11.15 34.43 7.21
C LEU A 17 12.18 34.89 8.25
N ARG A 18 13.12 35.77 7.83
CA ARG A 18 14.12 36.36 8.73
C ARG A 18 13.48 37.17 9.85
N GLN A 19 12.43 37.92 9.56
CA GLN A 19 11.69 38.71 10.55
C GLN A 19 10.93 37.83 11.54
N CYS A 20 10.30 36.75 11.07
CA CYS A 20 9.62 35.77 11.92
C CYS A 20 10.58 35.07 12.89
N VAL A 21 11.77 34.68 12.42
CA VAL A 21 12.82 34.07 13.27
C VAL A 21 13.29 35.06 14.34
N VAL A 22 13.59 36.31 13.97
CA VAL A 22 14.03 37.33 14.95
C VAL A 22 12.95 37.64 16.00
N LYS A 23 11.67 37.63 15.60
CA LYS A 23 10.54 37.88 16.50
C LYS A 23 10.25 36.72 17.45
N ALA A 24 10.48 35.47 17.02
CA ALA A 24 10.27 34.28 17.84
C ALA A 24 11.33 34.10 18.94
N PHE A 25 12.52 34.70 18.79
CA PHE A 25 13.67 34.45 19.67
C PHE A 25 14.21 35.71 20.41
N GLY A 26 13.44 36.80 20.50
CA GLY A 26 13.78 38.00 21.28
C GLY A 26 13.10 38.05 22.67
N VAL A 27 13.86 38.39 23.72
CA VAL A 27 13.52 38.25 25.17
C VAL A 27 13.06 39.61 25.78
N PRO A 28 12.57 39.72 27.05
CA PRO A 28 11.18 39.50 27.53
C PRO A 28 10.65 40.60 28.52
N HIS A 29 9.37 40.59 28.91
CA HIS A 29 8.91 40.94 30.28
C HIS A 29 7.53 40.29 30.62
N SER A 30 7.57 39.27 31.50
CA SER A 30 6.65 38.83 32.61
C SER A 30 5.12 39.11 32.55
N ASP A 31 4.16 38.19 32.88
CA ASP A 31 4.19 36.86 33.52
C ASP A 31 2.80 36.12 33.49
N PRO A 32 2.70 34.83 33.04
CA PRO A 32 1.67 33.86 33.44
C PRO A 32 2.32 32.62 34.12
N SER A 33 2.88 32.83 35.31
CA SER A 33 4.12 32.25 35.82
C SER A 33 4.25 30.77 36.21
N GLN A 34 3.20 29.96 36.33
CA GLN A 34 3.30 28.80 37.25
C GLN A 34 3.40 27.39 36.64
N LEU A 35 3.37 27.24 35.32
CA LEU A 35 3.68 25.96 34.68
C LEU A 35 4.77 26.22 33.66
N ALA A 36 5.99 25.76 33.88
CA ALA A 36 7.03 25.90 32.89
C ALA A 36 8.10 24.81 32.95
N ILE A 37 8.55 24.40 31.77
CA ILE A 37 9.64 23.44 31.55
C ILE A 37 10.92 24.25 31.29
N PHE A 38 12.01 23.93 31.99
CA PHE A 38 13.28 24.66 31.85
C PHE A 38 14.29 23.85 31.03
N ILE A 39 14.76 24.38 29.89
CA ILE A 39 15.79 23.77 29.03
C ILE A 39 16.79 24.87 28.61
N ASN A 40 18.10 24.64 28.78
CA ASN A 40 19.18 25.59 28.40
C ASN A 40 18.91 27.04 28.83
N HIS A 41 18.59 27.24 30.11
CA HIS A 41 18.25 28.55 30.70
C HIS A 41 16.99 29.22 30.13
N ALA A 42 16.21 28.55 29.28
CA ALA A 42 14.91 29.01 28.80
C ALA A 42 13.75 28.33 29.55
N LYS A 43 12.79 29.13 29.99
CA LYS A 43 11.56 28.72 30.69
C LYS A 43 10.41 28.68 29.65
N ILE A 44 9.91 27.49 29.31
CA ILE A 44 8.84 27.27 28.32
C ILE A 44 7.51 27.04 29.07
N THR A 45 6.51 27.92 28.91
CA THR A 45 5.18 27.76 29.51
C THR A 45 4.19 27.01 28.59
N PRO A 46 3.10 26.40 29.12
CA PRO A 46 2.05 25.78 28.30
C PRO A 46 1.40 26.73 27.31
N THR A 47 1.28 28.01 27.67
CA THR A 47 0.81 29.07 26.78
C THR A 47 1.80 29.33 25.66
N ASP A 48 3.10 29.36 25.93
CA ASP A 48 4.12 29.49 24.86
C ASP A 48 4.04 28.30 23.90
N LEU A 49 3.80 27.09 24.41
CA LEU A 49 3.63 25.90 23.59
C LEU A 49 2.37 25.99 22.71
N PHE A 50 1.24 26.40 23.28
CA PHE A 50 -0.02 26.55 22.56
C PHE A 50 0.05 27.66 21.51
N ASP A 51 0.66 28.79 21.86
CA ASP A 51 0.84 29.93 20.97
C ASP A 51 1.83 29.59 19.87
N ILE A 52 2.94 28.89 20.16
CA ILE A 52 3.87 28.41 19.13
C ILE A 52 3.18 27.40 18.22
N LEU A 53 2.38 26.48 18.77
CA LEU A 53 1.63 25.51 17.96
C LEU A 53 0.58 26.19 17.09
N GLN A 54 -0.15 27.17 17.62
CA GLN A 54 -1.15 27.93 16.90
C GLN A 54 -0.52 28.84 15.84
N LEU A 55 0.60 29.48 16.17
CA LEU A 55 1.38 30.30 15.25
C LEU A 55 1.98 29.42 14.14
N THR A 56 2.55 28.26 14.49
CA THR A 56 3.07 27.27 13.55
C THR A 56 1.96 26.72 12.67
N ALA A 57 0.76 26.45 13.20
CA ALA A 57 -0.39 26.02 12.43
C ALA A 57 -0.93 27.12 11.49
N MET A 58 -0.98 28.38 11.95
CA MET A 58 -1.34 29.53 11.12
C MET A 58 -0.34 29.74 9.97
N PHE A 59 0.96 29.65 10.27
CA PHE A 59 2.00 29.76 9.24
C PHE A 59 2.05 28.53 8.34
N ALA A 60 1.79 27.33 8.85
CA ALA A 60 1.66 26.12 8.05
C ALA A 60 0.54 26.26 7.03
N GLY A 61 -0.59 26.89 7.39
CA GLY A 61 -1.66 27.23 6.44
C GLY A 61 -1.17 28.11 5.29
N SER A 62 -0.40 29.16 5.59
CA SER A 62 0.17 30.06 4.56
C SER A 62 1.23 29.37 3.69
N VAL A 63 2.04 28.48 4.28
CA VAL A 63 3.06 27.68 3.59
C VAL A 63 2.37 26.63 2.70
N LEU A 64 1.37 25.90 3.19
CA LEU A 64 0.58 24.94 2.40
C LEU A 64 -0.20 25.61 1.27
N PHE A 65 -0.78 26.79 1.51
CA PHE A 65 -1.44 27.60 0.48
C PHE A 65 -0.46 28.10 -0.58
N ALA A 66 0.77 28.45 -0.19
CA ALA A 66 1.84 28.83 -1.12
C ALA A 66 2.48 27.63 -1.85
N ILE A 67 2.47 26.43 -1.25
CA ILE A 67 2.91 25.17 -1.87
C ILE A 67 1.91 24.70 -2.92
N ALA A 68 0.61 25.00 -2.77
CA ALA A 68 -0.41 24.66 -3.75
C ALA A 68 -0.11 25.32 -5.11
N PRO A 69 0.37 24.58 -6.13
CA PRO A 69 0.62 25.16 -7.44
C PRO A 69 -0.71 25.30 -8.22
N ASN A 70 -0.69 26.18 -9.22
CA ASN A 70 -1.72 26.40 -10.25
C ASN A 70 -2.04 25.17 -11.16
N TRP A 71 -1.85 23.92 -10.70
CA TRP A 71 -2.27 22.73 -11.47
C TRP A 71 -3.79 22.52 -11.45
N LYS A 72 -4.53 23.25 -10.59
CA LYS A 72 -6.00 23.38 -10.66
C LYS A 72 -6.48 23.92 -12.02
N ALA A 73 -5.61 24.58 -12.81
CA ALA A 73 -6.01 25.12 -14.10
C ALA A 73 -6.15 24.07 -15.22
N ASN A 74 -5.65 22.83 -15.06
CA ASN A 74 -5.65 21.82 -16.14
C ASN A 74 -6.14 20.42 -15.76
N VAL A 75 -6.83 20.24 -14.63
CA VAL A 75 -7.49 18.95 -14.33
C VAL A 75 -8.97 19.04 -14.64
N SER A 76 -9.31 18.75 -15.89
CA SER A 76 -10.67 18.37 -16.28
C SER A 76 -10.90 16.89 -15.96
N SER A 77 -11.45 16.60 -14.77
CA SER A 77 -12.31 15.42 -14.60
C SER A 77 -13.33 15.62 -13.47
N SER A 78 -14.40 16.34 -13.77
CA SER A 78 -15.78 15.85 -13.62
C SER A 78 -16.74 16.96 -14.02
N THR A 79 -17.62 16.65 -14.97
CA THR A 79 -18.77 17.49 -15.30
C THR A 79 -19.76 17.38 -14.15
N VAL A 80 -19.55 18.13 -13.07
CA VAL A 80 -20.64 18.56 -12.20
C VAL A 80 -20.99 19.97 -12.66
N LYS A 81 -22.21 20.13 -13.18
CA LYS A 81 -22.70 21.43 -13.67
C LYS A 81 -22.46 22.52 -12.61
N PRO A 82 -21.94 23.69 -12.99
CA PRO A 82 -21.71 24.77 -12.04
C PRO A 82 -23.07 25.27 -11.54
N LYS A 83 -23.31 25.17 -10.24
CA LYS A 83 -24.29 26.04 -9.58
C LYS A 83 -23.57 27.30 -9.12
N SER A 84 -24.21 28.41 -9.44
CA SER A 84 -23.80 29.78 -9.21
C SER A 84 -23.51 30.11 -7.74
N SER A 85 -22.42 30.86 -7.56
CA SER A 85 -22.17 31.92 -6.55
C SER A 85 -22.40 31.62 -5.06
N ASP A 86 -21.39 31.98 -4.28
CA ASP A 86 -21.39 32.23 -2.81
C ASP A 86 -21.02 31.10 -1.84
N GLN A 87 -20.13 30.18 -2.21
CA GLN A 87 -19.40 29.40 -1.20
C GLN A 87 -17.89 29.43 -1.46
N SER A 88 -17.18 30.04 -0.52
CA SER A 88 -15.75 29.85 -0.29
C SER A 88 -15.41 28.36 -0.40
N GLU A 89 -14.58 27.98 -1.37
CA GLU A 89 -13.97 26.65 -1.43
C GLU A 89 -13.01 26.51 -0.23
N GLU A 90 -13.56 26.21 0.96
CA GLU A 90 -12.74 25.76 2.08
C GLU A 90 -12.00 24.49 1.66
N PRO A 91 -10.66 24.44 1.79
CA PRO A 91 -9.89 23.27 1.43
C PRO A 91 -10.30 22.11 2.34
N ASP A 92 -10.65 20.97 1.75
CA ASP A 92 -10.97 19.74 2.50
C ASP A 92 -9.79 19.39 3.43
N CYS A 93 -10.01 19.50 4.73
CA CYS A 93 -9.00 19.21 5.77
C CYS A 93 -8.41 17.79 5.62
N CYS A 94 -9.20 16.83 5.14
CA CYS A 94 -8.73 15.47 4.88
C CYS A 94 -7.75 15.43 3.69
N ALA A 95 -7.99 16.23 2.67
CA ALA A 95 -7.11 16.35 1.51
C ALA A 95 -5.77 17.01 1.90
N LEU A 96 -5.79 18.02 2.77
CA LEU A 96 -4.58 18.65 3.29
C LEU A 96 -3.72 17.68 4.10
N LEU A 97 -4.34 16.84 4.94
CA LEU A 97 -3.61 15.82 5.72
C LEU A 97 -2.99 14.76 4.80
N CYS A 98 -3.71 14.32 3.77
CA CYS A 98 -3.18 13.37 2.78
C CYS A 98 -2.03 13.98 1.97
N GLN A 99 -2.11 15.26 1.64
CA GLN A 99 -1.07 15.99 0.92
C GLN A 99 0.18 16.17 1.79
N LEU A 100 0.02 16.60 3.05
CA LEU A 100 1.11 16.72 4.02
C LEU A 100 1.83 15.39 4.19
N ARG A 101 1.08 14.29 4.33
CA ARG A 101 1.65 12.94 4.36
C ARG A 101 2.46 12.64 3.09
N ASP A 102 1.90 12.87 1.91
CA ASP A 102 2.60 12.54 0.66
C ASP A 102 3.93 13.32 0.56
N TYR A 103 3.96 14.57 1.02
CA TYR A 103 5.18 15.38 1.08
C TYR A 103 6.17 14.89 2.13
N ALA A 104 5.74 14.70 3.38
CA ALA A 104 6.58 14.21 4.44
C ALA A 104 7.20 12.86 4.06
N TYR A 105 6.39 11.98 3.49
CA TYR A 105 6.80 10.65 3.05
C TYR A 105 7.81 10.71 1.89
N ALA A 106 7.55 11.53 0.86
CA ALA A 106 8.48 11.69 -0.25
C ALA A 106 9.84 12.28 0.20
N CYS A 107 9.81 13.24 1.13
CA CYS A 107 11.00 13.79 1.76
C CYS A 107 11.78 12.73 2.52
N HIS A 108 11.09 12.00 3.40
CA HIS A 108 11.70 10.98 4.23
C HIS A 108 12.38 9.92 3.36
N TYR A 109 11.73 9.46 2.30
CA TYR A 109 12.32 8.49 1.37
C TYR A 109 13.65 8.99 0.77
N GLN A 110 13.70 10.24 0.27
CA GLN A 110 14.94 10.76 -0.33
C GLN A 110 16.03 11.02 0.70
N LEU A 111 15.68 11.68 1.80
CA LEU A 111 16.65 12.09 2.82
C LEU A 111 17.21 10.89 3.58
N GLN A 112 16.39 9.87 3.85
CA GLN A 112 16.86 8.66 4.53
C GLN A 112 17.82 7.87 3.65
N PHE A 113 17.54 7.76 2.34
CA PHE A 113 18.50 7.17 1.41
C PHE A 113 19.80 7.98 1.33
N LEU A 114 19.70 9.31 1.19
CA LEU A 114 20.86 10.20 1.13
C LEU A 114 21.71 10.08 2.40
N LYS A 115 21.09 10.09 3.58
CA LYS A 115 21.75 9.92 4.88
C LYS A 115 22.46 8.57 4.95
N SER A 116 21.78 7.48 4.60
CA SER A 116 22.34 6.12 4.58
C SER A 116 23.57 6.03 3.67
N GLN A 117 23.54 6.61 2.48
CA GLN A 117 24.68 6.65 1.57
C GLN A 117 25.82 7.53 2.09
N CYS A 118 25.52 8.74 2.55
CA CYS A 118 26.51 9.69 3.07
C CYS A 118 27.18 9.26 4.38
N ASN A 119 26.58 8.33 5.12
CA ASN A 119 27.15 7.78 6.35
C ASN A 119 28.10 6.58 6.09
N ARG A 120 28.22 6.13 4.83
CA ARG A 120 29.00 4.93 4.47
C ARG A 120 30.24 5.31 3.69
N ASP A 121 31.34 4.60 3.97
CA ASP A 121 32.59 4.76 3.24
C ASP A 121 32.52 4.24 1.80
N LYS A 122 33.49 4.64 0.99
CA LYS A 122 33.58 4.26 -0.43
C LYS A 122 33.77 2.76 -0.65
N LEU A 123 34.50 2.05 0.22
CA LEU A 123 34.74 0.60 0.09
C LEU A 123 33.45 -0.20 0.30
N SER A 124 32.51 0.38 1.02
CA SER A 124 31.20 -0.16 1.36
C SER A 124 30.10 0.32 0.41
N GLY A 125 30.46 0.99 -0.70
CA GLY A 125 29.55 1.53 -1.71
C GLY A 125 28.90 2.87 -1.34
N GLY A 126 29.39 3.56 -0.32
CA GLY A 126 28.81 4.81 0.19
C GLY A 126 29.45 6.09 -0.36
N TRP A 127 28.87 7.22 0.06
CA TRP A 127 29.14 8.57 -0.44
C TRP A 127 29.79 9.49 0.60
N GLN A 128 30.27 8.96 1.73
CA GLN A 128 30.85 9.76 2.81
C GLN A 128 31.96 10.71 2.32
N ASP A 129 32.86 10.20 1.48
CA ASP A 129 33.98 10.96 0.91
C ASP A 129 33.66 11.58 -0.47
N CYS A 130 32.43 11.40 -0.98
CA CYS A 130 32.04 12.01 -2.25
C CYS A 130 31.84 13.51 -2.06
N HIS A 131 32.30 14.29 -3.04
CA HIS A 131 32.23 15.74 -2.99
C HIS A 131 30.95 16.29 -3.63
N TYR A 132 30.43 17.38 -3.07
CA TYR A 132 29.33 18.16 -3.65
C TYR A 132 29.60 19.67 -3.49
N GLY A 133 29.09 20.49 -4.42
CA GLY A 133 29.34 21.94 -4.44
C GLY A 133 29.01 22.59 -5.78
N SER A 134 28.97 23.92 -5.83
CA SER A 134 28.70 24.69 -7.07
C SER A 134 29.90 24.76 -8.02
N ASP A 135 31.10 24.55 -7.48
CA ASP A 135 32.38 24.59 -8.19
C ASP A 135 32.79 23.22 -8.77
N ILE A 136 32.03 22.16 -8.46
CA ILE A 136 32.30 20.81 -8.96
C ILE A 136 31.89 20.70 -10.43
N THR A 137 32.88 20.79 -11.30
CA THR A 137 32.74 20.59 -12.76
C THR A 137 32.84 19.12 -13.19
N SER A 138 33.08 18.20 -12.23
CA SER A 138 33.38 16.80 -12.54
C SER A 138 32.12 15.94 -12.66
N PRO A 139 31.92 15.21 -13.78
CA PRO A 139 30.78 14.30 -14.01
C PRO A 139 30.83 12.98 -13.21
N ASN A 140 31.67 12.88 -12.16
CA ASN A 140 32.00 11.60 -11.52
C ASN A 140 31.62 11.52 -10.03
N SER A 141 30.91 12.51 -9.48
CA SER A 141 30.41 12.41 -8.10
C SER A 141 28.97 11.89 -8.09
N PRO A 142 28.72 10.63 -7.62
CA PRO A 142 27.36 10.09 -7.54
C PRO A 142 26.47 10.90 -6.59
N LEU A 143 27.06 11.51 -5.56
CA LEU A 143 26.37 12.40 -4.63
C LEU A 143 25.88 13.67 -5.33
N GLN A 144 26.74 14.35 -6.09
CA GLN A 144 26.37 15.56 -6.83
C GLN A 144 25.28 15.24 -7.87
N ALA A 145 25.44 14.14 -8.62
CA ALA A 145 24.47 13.71 -9.62
C ALA A 145 23.10 13.41 -9.00
N PHE A 146 23.06 12.76 -7.82
CA PHE A 146 21.83 12.50 -7.10
C PHE A 146 21.16 13.78 -6.57
N LEU A 147 21.93 14.74 -6.05
CA LEU A 147 21.39 16.02 -5.55
C LEU A 147 20.82 16.90 -6.68
N THR A 148 21.50 16.93 -7.82
CA THR A 148 21.14 17.78 -8.96
C THR A 148 20.17 17.11 -9.94
N ASP A 149 19.86 15.82 -9.74
CA ASP A 149 19.18 14.96 -10.71
C ASP A 149 19.85 15.04 -12.10
N GLY A 150 21.18 14.98 -12.10
CA GLY A 150 22.02 15.03 -13.28
C GLY A 150 21.72 13.89 -14.25
N TRP A 151 22.04 14.08 -15.53
CA TRP A 151 21.88 13.07 -16.58
C TRP A 151 22.73 11.82 -16.35
N ASP A 152 23.78 11.94 -15.54
CA ASP A 152 24.73 10.93 -15.08
C ASP A 152 24.28 10.22 -13.79
N SER A 153 23.16 10.62 -13.19
CA SER A 153 22.60 9.93 -12.03
C SER A 153 22.12 8.53 -12.41
N THR A 154 22.63 7.51 -11.73
CA THR A 154 22.20 6.11 -11.90
C THR A 154 20.81 5.85 -11.28
N PHE A 155 20.34 6.74 -10.40
CA PHE A 155 19.07 6.60 -9.71
C PHE A 155 17.95 7.30 -10.47
N LYS A 156 16.90 6.54 -10.80
CA LYS A 156 15.72 7.07 -11.50
C LYS A 156 14.84 7.85 -10.52
N THR A 157 14.87 9.17 -10.63
CA THR A 157 14.01 10.09 -9.88
C THR A 157 13.04 10.82 -10.79
N HIS A 158 11.86 11.13 -10.26
CA HIS A 158 10.74 11.68 -11.03
C HIS A 158 10.23 13.00 -10.43
N PRO A 159 9.61 13.88 -11.21
CA PRO A 159 8.81 14.97 -10.65
C PRO A 159 7.73 14.40 -9.73
N PHE A 160 7.47 15.08 -8.61
CA PHE A 160 6.38 14.66 -7.72
C PHE A 160 5.03 14.75 -8.44
N ASP A 161 4.30 13.65 -8.46
CA ASP A 161 2.97 13.56 -9.06
C ASP A 161 1.96 13.03 -8.01
N PRO A 162 1.01 13.87 -7.56
CA PRO A 162 0.01 13.46 -6.59
C PRO A 162 -1.05 12.50 -7.16
N CYS A 163 -1.19 12.42 -8.48
CA CYS A 163 -2.16 11.55 -9.17
C CYS A 163 -1.56 10.17 -9.48
N ASN A 164 -0.24 10.09 -9.67
CA ASN A 164 0.44 8.83 -9.93
C ASN A 164 0.96 8.19 -8.64
N PHE A 165 0.22 7.24 -8.10
CA PHE A 165 0.56 6.53 -6.87
C PHE A 165 1.95 5.87 -6.86
N CYS A 166 2.48 5.48 -8.03
CA CYS A 166 3.78 4.84 -8.19
C CYS A 166 4.96 5.83 -8.21
N LEU A 167 4.69 7.12 -8.46
CA LEU A 167 5.68 8.20 -8.53
C LEU A 167 5.62 9.16 -7.34
N LYS A 168 4.90 8.77 -6.28
CA LYS A 168 4.88 9.52 -5.00
C LYS A 168 6.14 9.32 -4.16
N SER A 169 6.90 8.27 -4.45
CA SER A 169 8.23 8.01 -3.91
C SER A 169 9.27 8.13 -5.03
N ARG A 170 10.56 8.29 -4.69
CA ARG A 170 11.65 8.53 -5.67
C ARG A 170 11.50 9.86 -6.42
N ILE A 171 11.26 10.93 -5.66
CA ILE A 171 11.17 12.28 -6.21
C ILE A 171 12.55 12.86 -6.52
N ARG A 172 12.59 13.77 -7.48
CA ARG A 172 13.77 14.58 -7.79
C ARG A 172 14.19 15.44 -6.61
N MET A 173 15.49 15.51 -6.34
CA MET A 173 16.08 16.37 -5.31
C MET A 173 16.08 17.84 -5.74
N GLY A 174 16.43 18.08 -7.01
CA GLY A 174 16.21 19.30 -7.77
C GLY A 174 17.14 20.47 -7.42
N PHE A 175 18.27 20.22 -6.77
CA PHE A 175 19.23 21.26 -6.42
C PHE A 175 19.93 21.80 -7.66
N ARG A 176 20.08 23.12 -7.74
CA ARG A 176 20.84 23.80 -8.81
C ARG A 176 22.19 24.25 -8.28
N ASP A 177 23.09 24.64 -9.17
CA ASP A 177 24.42 25.14 -8.80
C ASP A 177 24.36 26.28 -7.77
N GLY A 178 23.36 27.17 -7.88
CA GLY A 178 23.14 28.25 -6.91
C GLY A 178 22.56 27.84 -5.56
N ASP A 179 22.02 26.62 -5.44
CA ASP A 179 21.49 26.08 -4.17
C ASP A 179 22.57 25.28 -3.40
N LEU A 180 23.70 24.98 -4.04
CA LEU A 180 24.82 24.24 -3.47
C LEU A 180 25.86 25.20 -2.86
N PRO A 181 26.65 24.74 -1.87
CA PRO A 181 27.69 25.56 -1.27
C PRO A 181 28.75 25.95 -2.31
N SER A 182 29.23 27.19 -2.20
CA SER A 182 30.33 27.69 -3.05
C SER A 182 31.67 27.04 -2.74
N SER A 183 31.84 26.53 -1.52
CA SER A 183 32.98 25.70 -1.15
C SER A 183 32.63 24.23 -1.33
N GLN A 184 33.58 23.47 -1.87
CA GLN A 184 33.49 22.02 -1.97
C GLN A 184 33.30 21.39 -0.57
N GLN A 185 32.22 20.62 -0.41
CA GLN A 185 31.89 19.87 0.80
C GLN A 185 31.92 18.36 0.52
N THR A 186 31.82 17.54 1.57
CA THR A 186 31.79 16.07 1.47
C THR A 186 30.47 15.50 1.98
N GLY A 187 30.14 14.28 1.57
CA GLY A 187 28.96 13.55 2.06
C GLY A 187 28.92 13.43 3.59
N ALA A 188 30.06 13.33 4.27
CA ALA A 188 30.15 13.36 5.73
C ALA A 188 29.49 14.61 6.36
N THR A 189 29.63 15.77 5.71
CA THR A 189 28.94 17.00 6.13
C THR A 189 27.43 16.85 6.03
N LEU A 190 26.91 16.27 4.94
CA LEU A 190 25.47 16.01 4.79
C LEU A 190 24.96 14.96 5.77
N SER A 191 25.73 13.90 6.03
CA SER A 191 25.39 12.90 7.04
C SER A 191 25.24 13.57 8.41
N THR A 192 26.17 14.46 8.78
CA THR A 192 26.10 15.23 10.02
C THR A 192 24.86 16.14 10.07
N ILE A 193 24.52 16.81 8.96
CA ILE A 193 23.32 17.68 8.88
C ILE A 193 22.03 16.88 9.03
N LEU A 194 21.96 15.70 8.41
CA LEU A 194 20.78 14.83 8.43
C LEU A 194 20.69 13.96 9.70
N THR A 195 21.74 13.96 10.53
CA THR A 195 21.73 13.27 11.82
C THR A 195 21.21 14.22 12.89
N PRO A 196 20.16 13.84 13.65
CA PRO A 196 19.57 14.71 14.65
C PRO A 196 20.61 15.12 15.70
N SER A 197 20.82 16.42 15.87
CA SER A 197 21.91 16.98 16.70
C SER A 197 21.63 16.95 18.21
N CYS A 198 20.38 16.69 18.61
CA CYS A 198 19.93 16.83 20.01
C CYS A 198 19.57 15.51 20.71
N GLY A 199 19.84 14.35 20.10
CA GLY A 199 19.42 13.04 20.62
C GLY A 199 17.90 12.81 20.52
N GLY A 200 17.52 11.55 20.35
CA GLY A 200 16.13 11.15 20.08
C GLY A 200 15.88 10.70 18.64
N ASP A 201 14.67 10.19 18.38
CA ASP A 201 14.25 9.75 17.06
C ASP A 201 14.14 10.91 16.06
N ASP A 202 14.42 10.63 14.78
CA ASP A 202 14.33 11.63 13.71
C ASP A 202 12.89 12.23 13.66
N PRO A 203 12.72 13.56 13.78
CA PRO A 203 11.40 14.19 13.78
C PRO A 203 10.61 13.94 12.50
N LEU A 204 11.28 13.93 11.34
CA LEU A 204 10.63 13.68 10.06
C LEU A 204 10.15 12.22 9.99
N LEU A 205 10.96 11.30 10.50
CA LEU A 205 10.58 9.91 10.61
C LEU A 205 9.37 9.73 11.52
N THR A 206 9.41 10.31 12.71
CA THR A 206 8.34 10.29 13.70
C THR A 206 7.04 10.79 13.08
N LEU A 207 7.09 11.97 12.44
CA LEU A 207 5.95 12.54 11.72
C LEU A 207 5.42 11.62 10.62
N CYS A 208 6.29 10.97 9.84
CA CYS A 208 5.88 10.04 8.79
C CYS A 208 5.12 8.84 9.37
N SER A 209 5.58 8.26 10.48
CA SER A 209 4.90 7.14 11.12
C SER A 209 3.51 7.53 11.62
N TYR A 210 3.37 8.70 12.27
CA TYR A 210 2.07 9.21 12.70
C TYR A 210 1.13 9.49 11.52
N LEU A 211 1.60 10.20 10.49
CA LEU A 211 0.79 10.52 9.31
C LEU A 211 0.39 9.26 8.54
N ASN A 212 1.27 8.28 8.41
CA ASN A 212 0.95 7.00 7.77
C ASN A 212 -0.12 6.23 8.54
N CYS A 213 -0.01 6.16 9.87
CA CYS A 213 -1.00 5.53 10.74
C CYS A 213 -2.37 6.22 10.63
N LEU A 214 -2.41 7.55 10.78
CA LEU A 214 -3.66 8.34 10.74
C LEU A 214 -4.36 8.29 9.37
N THR A 215 -3.59 8.40 8.30
CA THR A 215 -4.14 8.42 6.94
C THR A 215 -4.32 7.03 6.33
N ARG A 216 -3.83 5.98 7.02
CA ARG A 216 -3.86 4.58 6.56
C ARG A 216 -3.27 4.44 5.16
N ARG A 217 -2.04 4.95 4.97
CA ARG A 217 -1.33 4.80 3.69
C ARG A 217 -0.97 3.33 3.50
N THR A 218 -1.59 2.71 2.50
CA THR A 218 -1.30 1.34 2.08
C THR A 218 0.17 1.19 1.66
N PRO A 219 0.89 0.14 2.11
CA PRO A 219 2.19 -0.24 1.57
C PRO A 219 2.13 -0.53 0.06
N ARG A 220 3.11 -0.03 -0.71
CA ARG A 220 3.12 -0.15 -2.19
C ARG A 220 4.40 -0.68 -2.81
N THR A 221 5.57 -0.26 -2.31
CA THR A 221 6.85 -0.74 -2.82
C THR A 221 7.27 -2.02 -2.11
N THR A 222 8.20 -2.78 -2.67
CA THR A 222 8.73 -4.01 -2.04
C THR A 222 9.24 -3.71 -0.63
N GLY A 223 10.02 -2.63 -0.45
CA GLY A 223 10.51 -2.20 0.84
C GLY A 223 9.38 -1.85 1.82
N GLU A 224 8.33 -1.15 1.37
CA GLU A 224 7.17 -0.83 2.20
C GLU A 224 6.40 -2.10 2.62
N LEU A 225 6.17 -3.05 1.71
CA LEU A 225 5.49 -4.31 1.98
C LEU A 225 6.28 -5.13 3.00
N VAL A 226 7.59 -5.28 2.79
CA VAL A 226 8.49 -5.94 3.75
C VAL A 226 8.46 -5.23 5.11
N SER A 227 8.47 -3.89 5.13
CA SER A 227 8.39 -3.11 6.37
C SER A 227 7.10 -3.35 7.13
N PHE A 228 5.97 -3.40 6.42
CA PHE A 228 4.67 -3.69 7.03
C PHE A 228 4.65 -5.11 7.60
N PHE A 229 4.89 -6.15 6.81
CA PHE A 229 4.79 -7.53 7.32
C PHE A 229 5.80 -7.85 8.41
N HIS A 230 7.00 -7.25 8.35
CA HIS A 230 8.00 -7.42 9.39
C HIS A 230 7.61 -6.71 10.70
N ASN A 231 7.23 -5.42 10.66
CA ASN A 231 6.82 -4.69 11.87
C ASN A 231 5.47 -5.15 12.41
N PHE A 232 4.54 -5.54 11.55
CA PHE A 232 3.22 -6.03 11.95
C PHE A 232 3.35 -7.37 12.67
N GLY A 233 4.17 -8.30 12.17
CA GLY A 233 4.47 -9.55 12.87
C GLY A 233 5.11 -9.33 14.25
N VAL A 234 5.90 -8.26 14.41
CA VAL A 234 6.45 -7.82 15.70
C VAL A 234 5.35 -7.27 16.62
N GLU A 235 4.51 -6.37 16.12
CA GLU A 235 3.50 -5.67 16.92
C GLU A 235 2.41 -6.60 17.45
N LEU A 236 2.16 -7.77 16.85
CA LEU A 236 1.11 -8.69 17.29
C LEU A 236 1.34 -9.28 18.69
N HIS A 237 2.54 -9.18 19.27
CA HIS A 237 2.86 -9.76 20.57
C HIS A 237 3.54 -8.76 21.51
N ASP A 238 3.18 -8.83 22.80
CA ASP A 238 3.90 -8.15 23.87
C ASP A 238 5.03 -9.04 24.37
N TYR A 239 6.26 -8.61 24.10
CA TYR A 239 7.50 -9.30 24.48
C TYR A 239 7.63 -9.52 25.98
N GLY A 240 7.10 -8.60 26.80
CA GLY A 240 7.19 -8.70 28.26
C GLY A 240 6.28 -9.77 28.85
N GLN A 241 5.17 -10.09 28.17
CA GLN A 241 4.07 -10.88 28.76
C GLN A 241 3.82 -12.23 28.06
N LYS A 242 4.50 -12.53 26.94
CA LYS A 242 4.20 -13.71 26.09
C LYS A 242 2.73 -13.80 25.69
N MET A 243 2.07 -12.65 25.57
CA MET A 243 0.66 -12.53 25.21
C MET A 243 0.51 -11.74 23.91
N LEU A 244 -0.65 -11.85 23.28
CA LEU A 244 -1.01 -10.96 22.17
C LEU A 244 -1.00 -9.51 22.67
N SER A 245 -0.47 -8.60 21.85
CA SER A 245 -0.56 -7.18 22.13
C SER A 245 -2.02 -6.69 22.09
N SER A 246 -2.28 -5.46 22.51
CA SER A 246 -3.60 -4.84 22.38
C SER A 246 -4.11 -4.86 20.93
N LEU A 247 -3.21 -4.70 19.96
CA LEU A 247 -3.51 -4.84 18.54
C LEU A 247 -3.85 -6.28 18.17
N GLY A 248 -3.01 -7.25 18.57
CA GLY A 248 -3.25 -8.67 18.32
C GLY A 248 -4.59 -9.15 18.87
N LEU A 249 -4.93 -8.76 20.11
CA LEU A 249 -6.22 -9.05 20.74
C LEU A 249 -7.42 -8.41 20.04
N SER A 250 -7.20 -7.35 19.26
CA SER A 250 -8.28 -6.68 18.52
C SER A 250 -8.53 -7.35 17.18
N LEU A 251 -7.54 -8.04 16.63
CA LEU A 251 -7.68 -8.82 15.40
C LEU A 251 -8.37 -10.17 15.63
N THR A 252 -8.40 -10.66 16.87
CA THR A 252 -9.16 -11.87 17.25
C THR A 252 -10.63 -11.59 17.58
N LYS A 253 -11.00 -10.31 17.71
CA LYS A 253 -12.36 -9.88 18.00
C LYS A 253 -13.05 -9.48 16.71
N SER A 254 -14.26 -10.01 16.51
CA SER A 254 -15.12 -9.60 15.41
C SER A 254 -15.64 -8.18 15.61
N HIS A 255 -15.88 -7.47 14.51
CA HIS A 255 -16.60 -6.22 14.56
C HIS A 255 -18.05 -6.46 15.04
N PRO A 256 -18.62 -5.62 15.93
CA PRO A 256 -19.94 -5.86 16.53
C PRO A 256 -21.11 -6.11 15.55
N ASN A 257 -20.97 -5.62 14.32
CA ASN A 257 -21.98 -5.72 13.26
C ASN A 257 -21.65 -6.80 12.22
N CYS A 258 -20.60 -7.60 12.44
CA CYS A 258 -20.16 -8.64 11.53
C CYS A 258 -20.41 -10.03 12.14
N PRO A 259 -20.74 -11.04 11.32
CA PRO A 259 -21.09 -12.39 11.79
C PRO A 259 -19.90 -13.24 12.25
N ASP A 260 -18.97 -12.71 13.05
CA ASP A 260 -17.77 -13.39 13.56
C ASP A 260 -16.78 -13.93 12.50
N TRP A 261 -16.95 -13.54 11.23
CA TRP A 261 -16.10 -13.97 10.11
C TRP A 261 -14.87 -13.07 9.86
N ASP A 262 -14.81 -11.91 10.50
CA ASP A 262 -13.80 -10.87 10.28
C ASP A 262 -12.70 -10.86 11.36
N ARG A 263 -12.38 -12.02 11.93
CA ARG A 263 -11.36 -12.21 12.97
C ARG A 263 -10.32 -13.24 12.56
N LEU A 264 -9.07 -13.01 12.92
CA LEU A 264 -7.99 -13.97 12.72
C LEU A 264 -8.05 -15.07 13.79
N GLY A 265 -7.97 -16.33 13.37
CA GLY A 265 -7.75 -17.45 14.28
C GLY A 265 -6.28 -17.53 14.74
N ASP A 266 -6.01 -18.42 15.69
CA ASP A 266 -4.65 -18.64 16.22
C ASP A 266 -3.67 -19.10 15.12
N SER A 267 -4.14 -19.92 14.16
CA SER A 267 -3.36 -20.35 13.00
C SER A 267 -2.99 -19.19 12.09
N ASP A 268 -3.92 -18.26 11.87
CA ASP A 268 -3.75 -17.14 10.95
C ASP A 268 -2.79 -16.10 11.56
N LEU A 269 -2.94 -15.83 12.86
CA LEU A 269 -1.99 -15.02 13.62
C LEU A 269 -0.59 -15.65 13.63
N GLY A 270 -0.51 -16.97 13.78
CA GLY A 270 0.73 -17.72 13.64
C GLY A 270 1.39 -17.49 12.27
N ALA A 271 0.64 -17.60 11.18
CA ALA A 271 1.15 -17.38 9.84
C ALA A 271 1.64 -15.94 9.61
N VAL A 272 0.92 -14.94 10.12
CA VAL A 272 1.32 -13.52 10.05
C VAL A 272 2.56 -13.24 10.90
N ARG A 273 2.74 -13.93 12.03
CA ARG A 273 3.94 -13.83 12.86
C ARG A 273 5.14 -14.48 12.18
N ASP A 274 4.95 -15.69 11.65
CA ASP A 274 6.03 -16.55 11.20
C ASP A 274 6.71 -16.02 9.92
N ILE A 275 6.05 -15.15 9.15
CA ILE A 275 6.67 -14.48 7.99
C ILE A 275 7.83 -13.54 8.38
N ARG A 276 7.76 -12.90 9.55
CA ARG A 276 8.87 -12.13 10.11
C ARG A 276 10.01 -13.09 10.46
N GLY A 277 9.68 -14.09 11.28
CA GLY A 277 10.56 -15.17 11.72
C GLY A 277 10.17 -15.65 13.10
N SER A 278 9.98 -16.97 13.25
CA SER A 278 9.54 -17.64 14.48
C SER A 278 10.67 -17.67 15.51
N GLU A 279 10.90 -16.54 16.16
CA GLU A 279 11.70 -16.50 17.38
C GLU A 279 10.76 -16.36 18.57
N THR A 280 10.68 -17.40 19.41
CA THR A 280 10.29 -17.19 20.80
C THR A 280 11.45 -16.46 21.45
N LEU A 281 11.32 -15.14 21.69
CA LEU A 281 12.34 -14.28 22.31
C LEU A 281 12.64 -14.62 23.78
N THR A 282 12.37 -15.85 24.20
CA THR A 282 12.52 -16.32 25.58
C THR A 282 13.27 -17.64 25.64
N THR A 283 14.54 -17.65 25.24
CA THR A 283 15.54 -18.58 25.80
C THR A 283 16.94 -18.00 25.62
N ASN A 284 17.56 -17.61 26.73
CA ASN A 284 19.00 -17.50 26.98
C ASN A 284 19.94 -17.61 25.75
N HIS A 285 20.48 -16.46 25.34
CA HIS A 285 21.85 -16.23 24.84
C HIS A 285 22.51 -17.27 23.92
N ASN A 286 21.76 -17.98 23.10
CA ASN A 286 22.33 -18.84 22.07
C ASN A 286 21.55 -18.69 20.76
N HIS A 287 21.57 -17.47 20.21
CA HIS A 287 21.04 -17.15 18.88
C HIS A 287 22.02 -17.65 17.81
N ASN A 288 22.11 -18.97 17.69
CA ASN A 288 22.84 -19.65 16.62
C ASN A 288 21.88 -20.08 15.49
N TYR A 289 20.68 -19.48 15.45
CA TYR A 289 19.65 -19.79 14.47
C TYR A 289 19.66 -18.70 13.42
N ASP A 290 20.19 -19.02 12.23
CA ASP A 290 19.71 -18.41 11.01
C ASP A 290 18.16 -18.42 11.08
N HIS A 291 17.51 -17.33 10.68
CA HIS A 291 16.09 -17.37 10.35
C HIS A 291 15.99 -17.73 8.87
N PRO A 292 16.13 -19.01 8.46
CA PRO A 292 16.12 -19.33 7.05
C PRO A 292 14.75 -18.99 6.49
N ARG A 293 14.73 -18.32 5.33
CA ARG A 293 13.54 -18.15 4.50
C ARG A 293 12.47 -17.21 5.08
N THR A 294 12.84 -16.29 5.99
CA THR A 294 11.90 -15.30 6.57
C THR A 294 12.30 -13.87 6.19
N LEU A 295 11.43 -12.89 6.45
CA LEU A 295 11.75 -11.49 6.18
C LEU A 295 12.92 -10.97 7.04
N SER A 296 13.13 -11.53 8.23
CA SER A 296 14.29 -11.21 9.06
C SER A 296 15.61 -11.64 8.43
N THR A 297 15.64 -12.59 7.49
CA THR A 297 16.85 -12.84 6.70
C THR A 297 17.25 -11.60 5.90
N LEU A 298 16.29 -10.79 5.45
CA LEU A 298 16.56 -9.57 4.68
C LEU A 298 16.85 -8.38 5.61
N VAL A 299 15.96 -8.14 6.57
CA VAL A 299 15.92 -6.93 7.41
C VAL A 299 16.68 -7.07 8.74
N GLY A 300 17.03 -8.28 9.15
CA GLY A 300 17.66 -8.59 10.44
C GLY A 300 16.66 -8.70 11.60
N CYS A 301 17.16 -9.17 12.74
CA CYS A 301 16.39 -9.32 13.98
C CYS A 301 16.79 -8.28 15.02
N GLY A 302 16.25 -7.06 14.93
CA GLY A 302 16.26 -6.08 16.02
C GLY A 302 17.64 -5.82 16.64
N ASP A 303 17.67 -5.60 17.97
CA ASP A 303 18.77 -4.99 18.73
C ASP A 303 20.09 -5.78 18.75
N ASP A 304 20.10 -7.05 18.32
CA ASP A 304 21.32 -7.88 18.22
C ASP A 304 21.80 -8.02 16.77
N SER A 305 22.24 -6.88 16.20
CA SER A 305 22.84 -6.81 14.85
C SER A 305 24.09 -7.69 14.65
N SER A 306 24.68 -8.17 15.75
CA SER A 306 25.85 -9.07 15.76
C SER A 306 25.49 -10.52 15.40
N ASN A 307 24.31 -11.00 15.77
CA ASN A 307 23.91 -12.40 15.57
C ASN A 307 23.02 -12.60 14.33
N CYS A 308 22.19 -11.61 13.98
CA CYS A 308 21.34 -11.67 12.78
C CYS A 308 21.43 -10.36 11.97
N PRO A 309 22.46 -10.24 11.12
CA PRO A 309 22.68 -8.98 10.45
C PRO A 309 21.75 -8.74 9.27
N PRO A 310 21.29 -7.49 9.08
CA PRO A 310 20.50 -7.11 7.92
C PRO A 310 21.30 -7.26 6.63
N ASN A 311 20.73 -7.91 5.62
CA ASN A 311 21.30 -7.94 4.27
C ASN A 311 20.86 -6.73 3.44
N CYS A 312 19.70 -6.13 3.71
CA CYS A 312 19.19 -4.90 3.10
C CYS A 312 18.20 -4.24 4.08
N SER A 313 18.21 -2.91 4.18
CA SER A 313 17.25 -2.18 5.02
C SER A 313 16.21 -1.46 4.16
N PRO A 314 14.90 -1.65 4.40
CA PRO A 314 13.89 -0.83 3.74
C PRO A 314 14.07 0.65 4.10
N ILE A 315 14.03 1.53 3.10
CA ILE A 315 14.25 2.98 3.26
C ILE A 315 13.22 3.57 4.24
N THR A 316 11.97 3.14 4.15
CA THR A 316 10.87 3.64 5.00
C THR A 316 10.44 2.63 6.06
N TYR A 317 11.37 1.81 6.56
CA TYR A 317 11.10 0.76 7.52
C TYR A 317 10.31 1.26 8.73
N ARG A 318 10.83 2.32 9.36
CA ARG A 318 10.26 2.92 10.57
C ARG A 318 8.94 3.65 10.32
N ALA A 319 8.65 4.07 9.08
CA ALA A 319 7.40 4.72 8.70
C ALA A 319 6.18 3.77 8.77
N TYR A 320 6.42 2.46 8.88
CA TYR A 320 5.42 1.39 9.07
C TYR A 320 5.61 0.66 10.41
N ALA A 321 6.22 1.31 11.41
CA ALA A 321 6.46 0.74 12.73
C ALA A 321 5.46 1.20 13.82
N LEU A 322 4.42 1.96 13.46
CA LEU A 322 3.43 2.49 14.40
C LEU A 322 2.03 1.99 14.04
N TYR A 323 1.34 1.42 15.02
CA TYR A 323 -0.01 0.87 14.86
C TYR A 323 -0.96 1.42 15.93
N SER A 324 -2.25 1.51 15.57
CA SER A 324 -3.32 1.92 16.46
C SER A 324 -4.43 0.89 16.44
N GLN A 325 -4.89 0.49 17.62
CA GLN A 325 -5.97 -0.47 17.79
C GLN A 325 -7.25 -0.06 17.04
N SER A 326 -7.54 1.24 16.97
CA SER A 326 -8.71 1.79 16.28
C SER A 326 -8.74 1.49 14.78
N PHE A 327 -7.59 1.13 14.19
CA PHE A 327 -7.47 0.81 12.77
C PHE A 327 -7.20 -0.68 12.51
N ALA A 328 -7.41 -1.56 13.50
CA ALA A 328 -7.15 -3.00 13.39
C ALA A 328 -7.73 -3.62 12.11
N HIS A 329 -8.99 -3.34 11.76
CA HIS A 329 -9.61 -3.87 10.53
C HIS A 329 -8.95 -3.37 9.23
N THR A 330 -8.32 -2.19 9.24
CA THR A 330 -7.54 -1.71 8.09
C THR A 330 -6.27 -2.56 7.93
N TYR A 331 -5.56 -2.82 9.03
CA TYR A 331 -4.36 -3.66 9.00
C TYR A 331 -4.69 -5.12 8.70
N LEU A 332 -5.84 -5.62 9.18
CA LEU A 332 -6.37 -6.92 8.78
C LEU A 332 -6.56 -6.99 7.26
N SER A 333 -7.21 -5.99 6.65
CA SER A 333 -7.35 -5.93 5.20
C SER A 333 -6.00 -5.94 4.49
N TRP A 334 -4.97 -5.30 5.03
CA TRP A 334 -3.63 -5.33 4.45
C TRP A 334 -2.97 -6.69 4.60
N ALA A 335 -3.06 -7.30 5.79
CA ALA A 335 -2.54 -8.63 6.05
C ALA A 335 -3.17 -9.69 5.15
N VAL A 336 -4.43 -9.52 4.77
CA VAL A 336 -5.17 -10.44 3.91
C VAL A 336 -4.88 -10.24 2.42
N TYR A 337 -4.86 -8.99 1.92
CA TYR A 337 -4.79 -8.73 0.47
C TYR A 337 -3.39 -8.40 -0.07
N LEU A 338 -2.43 -8.03 0.80
CA LEU A 338 -1.07 -7.71 0.38
C LEU A 338 -0.05 -8.88 0.34
N PRO A 339 -0.30 -10.10 0.89
CA PRO A 339 0.67 -11.19 0.79
C PRO A 339 1.06 -11.54 -0.65
N ASP A 340 0.08 -11.63 -1.57
CA ASP A 340 0.37 -11.88 -2.99
C ASP A 340 1.28 -10.80 -3.58
N ARG A 341 0.98 -9.54 -3.26
CA ARG A 341 1.79 -8.40 -3.72
C ARG A 341 3.18 -8.41 -3.12
N LEU A 342 3.34 -8.82 -1.86
CA LEU A 342 4.65 -9.02 -1.25
C LEU A 342 5.43 -10.08 -2.04
N TRP A 343 4.84 -11.25 -2.28
CA TRP A 343 5.48 -12.35 -2.99
C TRP A 343 5.86 -11.96 -4.43
N GLU A 344 4.94 -11.40 -5.20
CA GLU A 344 5.18 -10.91 -6.57
C GLU A 344 6.30 -9.87 -6.60
N SER A 345 6.32 -8.95 -5.64
CA SER A 345 7.31 -7.87 -5.60
C SER A 345 8.72 -8.38 -5.24
N LEU A 346 8.82 -9.39 -4.35
CA LEU A 346 10.08 -10.05 -4.01
C LEU A 346 10.58 -10.92 -5.16
N GLN A 347 9.67 -11.64 -5.85
CA GLN A 347 10.00 -12.42 -7.03
C GLN A 347 10.50 -11.52 -8.17
N THR A 348 9.88 -10.35 -8.36
CA THR A 348 10.32 -9.35 -9.34
C THR A 348 11.72 -8.84 -9.01
N LEU A 349 11.98 -8.45 -7.75
CA LEU A 349 13.31 -8.03 -7.31
C LEU A 349 14.36 -9.13 -7.55
N HIS A 350 14.04 -10.38 -7.21
CA HIS A 350 14.91 -11.52 -7.45
C HIS A 350 15.20 -11.71 -8.95
N TYR A 351 14.17 -11.67 -9.81
CA TYR A 351 14.33 -11.82 -11.25
C TYR A 351 15.20 -10.72 -11.86
N GLU A 352 15.00 -9.46 -11.47
CA GLU A 352 15.79 -8.33 -11.97
C GLU A 352 17.24 -8.37 -11.47
N LEU A 353 17.46 -8.81 -10.23
CA LEU A 353 18.81 -9.08 -9.71
C LEU A 353 19.47 -10.28 -10.43
N ASN A 354 18.74 -11.33 -10.79
CA ASN A 354 19.33 -12.46 -11.47
C ASN A 354 19.67 -12.17 -12.96
N LYS A 355 19.00 -11.18 -13.56
CA LYS A 355 19.21 -10.79 -14.96
C LYS A 355 20.57 -10.10 -15.21
N HIS A 356 21.15 -9.45 -14.20
CA HIS A 356 22.47 -8.84 -14.34
C HIS A 356 23.58 -9.85 -14.03
N ASP A 357 24.76 -9.64 -14.61
CA ASP A 357 25.91 -10.53 -14.43
C ASP A 357 26.51 -10.37 -13.02
N SER A 358 25.95 -11.11 -12.06
CA SER A 358 26.32 -11.07 -10.64
C SER A 358 27.73 -11.58 -10.36
N SER A 359 28.34 -12.31 -11.31
CA SER A 359 29.69 -12.88 -11.19
C SER A 359 30.80 -11.82 -11.20
N LYS A 360 30.52 -10.64 -11.77
CA LYS A 360 31.49 -9.54 -11.93
C LYS A 360 31.49 -8.54 -10.77
N CYS A 361 30.52 -8.62 -9.85
CA CYS A 361 30.39 -7.65 -8.76
C CYS A 361 31.08 -8.15 -7.47
N THR A 362 32.06 -7.36 -6.98
CA THR A 362 32.79 -7.65 -5.74
C THR A 362 31.92 -7.50 -4.48
N SER A 363 30.95 -6.58 -4.54
CA SER A 363 29.99 -6.28 -3.47
C SER A 363 28.69 -5.78 -4.07
N LEU A 364 27.55 -6.11 -3.46
CA LEU A 364 26.20 -5.69 -3.84
C LEU A 364 26.09 -4.17 -3.94
N TYR A 365 26.69 -3.46 -2.98
CA TYR A 365 26.55 -2.00 -2.84
C TYR A 365 27.50 -1.22 -3.75
N LEU A 366 28.57 -1.85 -4.22
CA LEU A 366 29.47 -1.28 -5.23
C LEU A 366 29.00 -1.57 -6.67
N CYS A 367 28.05 -2.49 -6.83
CA CYS A 367 27.57 -2.91 -8.14
C CYS A 367 26.71 -1.79 -8.76
N SER A 368 27.15 -1.27 -9.91
CA SER A 368 26.50 -0.13 -10.61
C SER A 368 25.04 -0.38 -10.99
N THR A 369 24.63 -1.65 -11.08
CA THR A 369 23.26 -2.05 -11.44
C THR A 369 22.43 -2.45 -10.20
N ALA A 370 23.02 -3.15 -9.22
CA ALA A 370 22.26 -3.70 -8.11
C ALA A 370 21.80 -2.62 -7.10
N LEU A 371 22.63 -1.63 -6.77
CA LEU A 371 22.26 -0.58 -5.82
C LEU A 371 21.09 0.30 -6.33
N PRO A 372 21.09 0.80 -7.59
CA PRO A 372 19.93 1.51 -8.13
C PRO A 372 18.66 0.66 -8.21
N LEU A 373 18.80 -0.65 -8.42
CA LEU A 373 17.69 -1.59 -8.42
C LEU A 373 17.09 -1.71 -7.01
N LEU A 374 17.92 -1.92 -5.99
CA LEU A 374 17.50 -1.93 -4.59
C LEU A 374 16.80 -0.63 -4.20
N TYR A 375 17.35 0.52 -4.58
CA TYR A 375 16.72 1.83 -4.38
C TYR A 375 15.34 1.92 -5.05
N THR A 376 15.20 1.38 -6.26
CA THR A 376 13.91 1.35 -6.98
C THR A 376 12.88 0.52 -6.21
N HIS A 377 13.30 -0.61 -5.63
CA HIS A 377 12.45 -1.45 -4.79
C HIS A 377 12.24 -0.96 -3.35
N GLY A 378 12.89 0.13 -2.95
CA GLY A 378 12.72 0.70 -1.60
C GLY A 378 13.70 0.21 -0.55
N PHE A 379 14.86 -0.29 -0.97
CA PHE A 379 15.93 -0.75 -0.09
C PHE A 379 17.17 0.13 -0.17
N THR A 380 17.90 0.18 0.93
CA THR A 380 19.20 0.84 1.08
C THR A 380 20.13 -0.08 1.86
N PRO A 381 21.46 0.10 1.78
CA PRO A 381 22.37 -0.63 2.65
C PRO A 381 22.04 -0.37 4.13
N PRO A 382 22.22 -1.37 5.01
CA PRO A 382 21.94 -1.21 6.42
C PRO A 382 22.86 -0.17 7.09
N GLU A 383 22.32 0.50 8.10
CA GLU A 383 23.07 1.46 8.93
C GLU A 383 23.97 0.71 9.94
N GLY A 384 25.16 1.25 10.22
CA GLY A 384 26.00 0.80 11.34
C GLY A 384 26.78 -0.51 11.17
N THR A 385 26.66 -1.20 10.03
CA THR A 385 27.31 -2.50 9.81
C THR A 385 28.49 -2.40 8.83
N SER A 386 29.72 -2.42 9.36
CA SER A 386 30.96 -2.74 8.62
C SER A 386 31.03 -4.25 8.39
N GLN A 387 30.12 -4.79 7.59
CA GLN A 387 30.17 -6.21 7.26
C GLN A 387 31.04 -6.50 6.06
N LEU A 388 31.53 -7.75 6.00
CA LEU A 388 32.19 -8.31 4.83
C LEU A 388 31.38 -7.98 3.56
N PRO A 389 32.06 -7.81 2.41
CA PRO A 389 31.40 -7.46 1.17
C PRO A 389 30.39 -8.55 0.78
N LEU A 390 29.11 -8.26 1.03
CA LEU A 390 27.98 -9.11 0.65
C LEU A 390 27.91 -9.15 -0.88
N LYS A 391 27.97 -10.35 -1.48
CA LYS A 391 27.94 -10.47 -2.95
C LYS A 391 26.50 -10.46 -3.46
N CYS A 392 26.33 -10.05 -4.72
CA CYS A 392 25.03 -10.12 -5.40
C CYS A 392 24.48 -11.56 -5.40
N SER A 393 25.33 -12.56 -5.63
CA SER A 393 24.95 -13.98 -5.61
C SER A 393 24.30 -14.40 -4.30
N ASP A 394 24.84 -13.93 -3.18
CA ASP A 394 24.41 -14.37 -1.84
C ASP A 394 23.02 -13.81 -1.53
N VAL A 395 22.75 -12.56 -1.91
CA VAL A 395 21.41 -11.96 -1.79
C VAL A 395 20.41 -12.60 -2.73
N ILE A 396 20.81 -12.93 -3.97
CA ILE A 396 19.94 -13.63 -4.92
C ILE A 396 19.51 -14.99 -4.35
N VAL A 397 20.44 -15.77 -3.80
CA VAL A 397 20.13 -17.06 -3.16
C VAL A 397 19.18 -16.87 -1.97
N LYS A 398 19.48 -15.92 -1.08
CA LYS A 398 18.61 -15.64 0.09
C LYS A 398 17.20 -15.17 -0.32
N LEU A 399 17.09 -14.31 -1.34
CA LEU A 399 15.79 -13.89 -1.88
C LEU A 399 15.03 -15.07 -2.46
N GLN A 400 15.70 -15.95 -3.20
CA GLN A 400 15.08 -17.16 -3.75
C GLN A 400 14.59 -18.11 -2.64
N GLU A 401 15.35 -18.22 -1.55
CA GLU A 401 14.96 -18.99 -0.37
C GLU A 401 13.73 -18.40 0.34
N ILE A 402 13.62 -17.07 0.44
CA ILE A 402 12.46 -16.39 1.00
C ILE A 402 11.23 -16.59 0.08
N VAL A 403 11.40 -16.39 -1.23
CA VAL A 403 10.31 -16.49 -2.23
C VAL A 403 9.76 -17.91 -2.34
N ASN A 404 10.63 -18.92 -2.28
CA ASN A 404 10.23 -20.33 -2.23
C ASN A 404 10.00 -20.82 -0.79
N GLY A 405 10.11 -19.92 0.18
CA GLY A 405 10.08 -20.24 1.60
C GLY A 405 8.70 -20.69 2.04
N GLY A 406 8.69 -21.65 2.97
CA GLY A 406 7.47 -22.06 3.66
C GLY A 406 6.69 -20.90 4.30
N PRO A 407 7.32 -19.90 4.96
CA PRO A 407 6.58 -18.85 5.66
C PRO A 407 5.67 -18.01 4.77
N ILE A 408 6.14 -17.59 3.57
CA ILE A 408 5.31 -16.81 2.64
C ILE A 408 4.18 -17.67 2.08
N ALA A 409 4.47 -18.93 1.72
CA ALA A 409 3.45 -19.86 1.22
C ALA A 409 2.38 -20.16 2.28
N THR A 410 2.78 -20.33 3.55
CA THR A 410 1.86 -20.51 4.68
C THR A 410 1.01 -19.27 4.89
N LEU A 411 1.58 -18.06 4.81
CA LEU A 411 0.81 -16.82 4.91
C LEU A 411 -0.22 -16.72 3.78
N LEU A 412 0.17 -16.95 2.54
CA LEU A 412 -0.74 -16.95 1.38
C LEU A 412 -1.89 -17.94 1.60
N THR A 413 -1.55 -19.18 1.95
CA THR A 413 -2.55 -20.25 2.18
C THR A 413 -3.51 -19.89 3.32
N ALA A 414 -2.98 -19.32 4.42
CA ALA A 414 -3.80 -18.90 5.56
C ALA A 414 -4.77 -17.78 5.16
N MET A 415 -4.29 -16.77 4.42
CA MET A 415 -5.13 -15.65 3.98
C MET A 415 -6.14 -16.05 2.90
N ASP A 416 -5.78 -16.99 2.01
CA ASP A 416 -6.72 -17.59 1.05
C ASP A 416 -7.83 -18.38 1.75
N ASN A 417 -7.48 -19.19 2.75
CA ASN A 417 -8.45 -19.91 3.56
C ASN A 417 -9.36 -18.94 4.34
N PHE A 418 -8.79 -17.85 4.86
CA PHE A 418 -9.55 -16.79 5.52
C PHE A 418 -10.55 -16.13 4.55
N LEU A 419 -10.12 -15.75 3.34
CA LEU A 419 -10.99 -15.20 2.30
C LEU A 419 -12.05 -16.20 1.84
N TYR A 420 -11.69 -17.47 1.72
CA TYR A 420 -12.63 -18.54 1.39
C TYR A 420 -13.69 -18.69 2.49
N GLY A 421 -13.30 -18.75 3.77
CA GLY A 421 -14.22 -18.85 4.90
C GLY A 421 -15.22 -17.70 4.96
N ILE A 422 -14.78 -16.46 4.67
CA ILE A 422 -15.70 -15.31 4.57
C ILE A 422 -16.70 -15.48 3.40
N ARG A 423 -16.27 -16.06 2.27
CA ARG A 423 -17.08 -16.21 1.06
C ARG A 423 -17.94 -17.46 1.05
N GLU A 424 -17.58 -18.48 1.83
CA GLU A 424 -18.23 -19.78 1.92
C GLU A 424 -19.76 -19.70 2.06
N PRO A 425 -20.34 -18.92 3.00
CA PRO A 425 -21.80 -18.81 3.12
C PRO A 425 -22.45 -18.20 1.87
N PHE A 426 -21.78 -17.26 1.19
CA PHE A 426 -22.29 -16.66 -0.04
C PHE A 426 -22.24 -17.64 -1.22
N ILE A 427 -21.20 -18.49 -1.26
CA ILE A 427 -21.07 -19.53 -2.29
C ILE A 427 -22.20 -20.56 -2.10
N PHE A 428 -22.42 -21.06 -0.89
CA PHE A 428 -23.47 -22.04 -0.62
C PHE A 428 -24.88 -21.48 -0.82
N THR A 429 -25.14 -20.22 -0.43
CA THR A 429 -26.45 -19.58 -0.68
C THR A 429 -26.70 -19.41 -2.18
N LEU A 430 -25.69 -19.05 -2.96
CA LEU A 430 -25.78 -18.96 -4.42
C LEU A 430 -26.10 -20.34 -5.02
N VAL A 431 -25.35 -21.39 -4.63
CA VAL A 431 -25.58 -22.77 -5.09
C VAL A 431 -26.99 -23.25 -4.72
N ALA A 432 -27.44 -22.99 -3.49
CA ALA A 432 -28.78 -23.36 -3.04
C ALA A 432 -29.87 -22.63 -3.85
N LEU A 433 -29.73 -21.32 -4.07
CA LEU A 433 -30.68 -20.50 -4.81
C LEU A 433 -30.79 -20.96 -6.27
N TRP A 434 -29.66 -21.20 -6.95
CA TRP A 434 -29.67 -21.74 -8.32
C TRP A 434 -30.25 -23.15 -8.39
N SER A 435 -29.95 -24.00 -7.40
CA SER A 435 -30.51 -25.36 -7.33
C SER A 435 -32.03 -25.32 -7.12
N THR A 436 -32.53 -24.45 -6.25
CA THR A 436 -33.98 -24.23 -6.06
C THR A 436 -34.64 -23.68 -7.33
N ALA A 437 -34.02 -22.69 -7.98
CA ALA A 437 -34.53 -22.14 -9.23
C ALA A 437 -34.61 -23.21 -10.33
N LEU A 438 -33.57 -24.04 -10.47
CA LEU A 438 -33.55 -25.15 -11.42
C LEU A 438 -34.63 -26.19 -11.10
N LEU A 439 -34.84 -26.51 -9.82
CA LEU A 439 -35.88 -27.44 -9.39
C LEU A 439 -37.28 -26.90 -9.69
N VAL A 440 -37.54 -25.61 -9.45
CA VAL A 440 -38.82 -24.97 -9.78
C VAL A 440 -39.05 -24.99 -11.29
N LEU A 441 -38.04 -24.64 -12.10
CA LEU A 441 -38.14 -24.69 -13.56
C LEU A 441 -38.39 -26.11 -14.07
N ALA A 442 -37.64 -27.10 -13.57
CA ALA A 442 -37.83 -28.51 -13.91
C ALA A 442 -39.25 -28.99 -13.54
N ASN A 443 -39.73 -28.65 -12.33
CA ASN A 443 -41.09 -28.99 -11.91
C ASN A 443 -42.15 -28.35 -12.82
N THR A 444 -42.00 -27.08 -13.21
CA THR A 444 -42.95 -26.45 -14.14
C THR A 444 -42.93 -27.07 -15.53
N MET A 445 -41.76 -27.49 -16.03
CA MET A 445 -41.64 -28.18 -17.31
C MET A 445 -42.25 -29.58 -17.27
N LEU A 446 -41.94 -30.37 -16.23
CA LEU A 446 -42.50 -31.71 -16.02
C LEU A 446 -44.01 -31.65 -15.83
N TYR A 447 -44.52 -30.74 -14.99
CA TYR A 447 -45.96 -30.55 -14.81
C TYR A 447 -46.67 -30.22 -16.13
N ARG A 448 -46.09 -29.34 -16.97
CA ARG A 448 -46.66 -29.03 -18.28
C ARG A 448 -46.63 -30.23 -19.23
N LEU A 449 -45.56 -31.03 -19.22
CA LEU A 449 -45.45 -32.25 -20.02
C LEU A 449 -46.46 -33.31 -19.55
N ASP A 450 -46.63 -33.49 -18.24
CA ASP A 450 -47.61 -34.43 -17.68
C ASP A 450 -49.04 -33.99 -17.98
N VAL A 451 -49.36 -32.70 -17.88
CA VAL A 451 -50.67 -32.17 -18.28
C VAL A 451 -50.90 -32.37 -19.78
N LEU A 452 -49.89 -32.14 -20.63
CA LEU A 452 -49.97 -32.42 -22.07
C LEU A 452 -50.14 -33.91 -22.35
N HIS A 453 -49.45 -34.77 -21.61
CA HIS A 453 -49.52 -36.22 -21.74
C HIS A 453 -50.90 -36.76 -21.32
N ILE A 454 -51.40 -36.34 -20.16
CA ILE A 454 -52.75 -36.68 -19.67
C ILE A 454 -53.81 -36.14 -20.63
N ARG A 455 -53.70 -34.88 -21.08
CA ARG A 455 -54.60 -34.33 -22.10
C ARG A 455 -54.54 -35.11 -23.41
N SER A 456 -53.38 -35.55 -23.87
CA SER A 456 -53.27 -36.37 -25.08
C SER A 456 -54.04 -37.69 -24.95
N HIS A 457 -54.05 -38.29 -23.76
CA HIS A 457 -54.79 -39.53 -23.49
C HIS A 457 -56.29 -39.31 -23.24
N LEU A 458 -56.68 -38.20 -22.61
CA LEU A 458 -58.08 -37.84 -22.35
C LEU A 458 -58.80 -37.30 -23.60
N ILE A 459 -58.09 -36.56 -24.45
CA ILE A 459 -58.59 -36.07 -25.76
C ILE A 459 -58.60 -37.18 -26.81
N ARG A 460 -57.97 -38.34 -26.52
CA ARG A 460 -58.16 -39.58 -27.28
C ARG A 460 -59.53 -40.19 -27.00
N THR A 461 -60.56 -39.41 -27.28
CA THR A 461 -61.92 -39.87 -27.52
C THR A 461 -61.86 -40.99 -28.56
N LYS A 462 -62.73 -41.98 -28.42
CA LYS A 462 -62.83 -43.18 -29.28
C LYS A 462 -62.89 -42.89 -30.79
N ALA A 463 -63.09 -41.64 -31.21
CA ALA A 463 -63.08 -41.20 -32.60
C ALA A 463 -61.69 -41.27 -33.27
N SER A 464 -60.56 -41.21 -32.54
CA SER A 464 -59.23 -41.18 -33.19
C SER A 464 -58.87 -42.50 -33.90
N HIS A 465 -59.48 -43.62 -33.50
CA HIS A 465 -59.32 -44.93 -34.16
C HIS A 465 -60.30 -45.13 -35.33
N HIS A 466 -61.23 -44.19 -35.54
CA HIS A 466 -62.20 -44.22 -36.65
C HIS A 466 -61.80 -43.32 -37.83
N ILE A 467 -60.61 -42.73 -37.79
CA ILE A 467 -60.07 -41.95 -38.91
C ILE A 467 -59.25 -42.91 -39.79
N ASP A 468 -59.85 -43.36 -40.89
CA ASP A 468 -59.16 -44.14 -41.92
C ASP A 468 -58.05 -43.28 -42.55
N VAL A 469 -56.86 -43.85 -42.77
CA VAL A 469 -55.68 -43.19 -43.37
C VAL A 469 -56.02 -42.56 -44.74
N LYS A 470 -57.03 -43.09 -45.43
CA LYS A 470 -57.57 -42.52 -46.67
C LYS A 470 -58.14 -41.11 -46.51
N ALA A 471 -58.69 -40.77 -45.33
CA ALA A 471 -59.21 -39.43 -45.02
C ALA A 471 -58.09 -38.37 -44.93
N LEU A 472 -56.89 -38.78 -44.49
CA LEU A 472 -55.72 -37.90 -44.35
C LEU A 472 -55.02 -37.62 -45.69
N LEU A 473 -55.24 -38.46 -46.70
CA LEU A 473 -54.60 -38.36 -48.02
C LEU A 473 -55.50 -37.68 -49.07
N THR A 474 -56.75 -37.38 -48.74
CA THR A 474 -57.69 -36.70 -49.64
C THR A 474 -57.57 -35.17 -49.55
N LYS A 475 -57.39 -34.50 -50.70
CA LYS A 475 -57.25 -33.03 -50.83
C LYS A 475 -58.57 -32.24 -50.71
N GLY A 476 -59.72 -32.90 -50.49
CA GLY A 476 -61.05 -32.29 -50.53
C GLY A 476 -61.68 -32.13 -49.14
N ARG A 477 -62.25 -30.95 -48.85
CA ARG A 477 -62.82 -30.58 -47.54
C ARG A 477 -64.16 -31.23 -47.15
N LYS A 478 -64.80 -32.01 -48.05
CA LYS A 478 -66.09 -32.64 -47.77
C LYS A 478 -65.96 -34.16 -47.81
N MET A 479 -66.07 -34.79 -46.66
CA MET A 479 -66.06 -36.25 -46.52
C MET A 479 -67.40 -36.68 -45.93
N LEU A 480 -68.15 -37.50 -46.67
CA LEU A 480 -69.38 -38.12 -46.14
C LEU A 480 -69.01 -39.20 -45.13
N SER A 481 -69.67 -39.17 -43.99
CA SER A 481 -69.53 -40.17 -42.93
C SER A 481 -69.92 -41.57 -43.41
N LEU A 482 -69.04 -42.54 -43.15
CA LEU A 482 -69.24 -43.95 -43.50
C LEU A 482 -70.14 -44.69 -42.50
N TYR A 483 -70.39 -44.09 -41.34
CA TYR A 483 -71.34 -44.56 -40.34
C TYR A 483 -72.56 -43.65 -40.37
N LYS A 484 -73.75 -44.25 -40.51
CA LYS A 484 -75.01 -43.56 -40.26
C LYS A 484 -74.89 -42.92 -38.88
N ASP A 485 -74.95 -41.59 -38.84
CA ASP A 485 -74.97 -40.74 -37.64
C ASP A 485 -73.62 -40.23 -37.08
N VAL A 486 -72.51 -40.23 -37.85
CA VAL A 486 -71.22 -39.65 -37.38
C VAL A 486 -70.55 -38.75 -38.42
N ASP A 487 -70.90 -37.46 -38.50
CA ASP A 487 -70.12 -36.52 -39.31
C ASP A 487 -68.75 -36.23 -38.69
N TYR A 488 -67.69 -36.42 -39.50
CA TYR A 488 -66.30 -36.33 -39.04
C TYR A 488 -65.81 -34.89 -38.85
N PHE A 489 -66.50 -33.93 -39.45
CA PHE A 489 -66.20 -32.51 -39.37
C PHE A 489 -67.52 -31.78 -39.19
N ASP A 490 -67.81 -31.36 -37.97
CA ASP A 490 -68.86 -30.36 -37.75
C ASP A 490 -68.42 -29.08 -38.47
N GLU A 491 -69.11 -28.70 -39.55
CA GLU A 491 -68.94 -27.38 -40.13
C GLU A 491 -69.51 -26.36 -39.13
N ASP A 492 -68.63 -25.74 -38.34
CA ASP A 492 -68.96 -24.49 -37.66
C ASP A 492 -69.52 -23.51 -38.71
N PRO A 493 -70.73 -22.97 -38.55
CA PRO A 493 -71.30 -22.04 -39.51
C PRO A 493 -70.50 -20.73 -39.48
N ILE A 494 -69.60 -20.58 -40.45
CA ILE A 494 -69.02 -19.30 -40.84
C ILE A 494 -70.14 -18.48 -41.47
N ASN A 495 -70.69 -17.52 -40.72
CA ASN A 495 -71.43 -16.31 -41.16
C ASN A 495 -71.94 -15.58 -39.90
N GLN A 496 -71.85 -14.28 -39.65
CA GLN A 496 -71.46 -13.08 -40.39
C GLN A 496 -71.24 -11.99 -39.32
N LEU A 497 -70.03 -11.43 -39.20
CA LEU A 497 -69.84 -10.12 -38.55
C LEU A 497 -70.07 -9.06 -39.63
N VAL A 498 -71.33 -8.60 -39.73
CA VAL A 498 -71.69 -7.44 -40.54
C VAL A 498 -71.19 -6.18 -39.84
N ILE A 499 -70.39 -5.42 -40.56
CA ILE A 499 -70.00 -4.04 -40.25
C ILE A 499 -71.27 -3.18 -40.16
N ARG A 500 -71.50 -2.55 -39.01
CA ARG A 500 -72.04 -1.20 -38.94
C ARG A 500 -71.59 -0.47 -37.69
#